data_AF-A0A1F5PJG9-F1
#
_entry.id   AF-A0A1F5PJG9-F1
#
_cell.length_a   1.000
_cell.length_b   1.000
_cell.length_c   1.000
_cell.angle_alpha   90.00
_cell.angle_beta   90.00
_cell.angle_gamma   90.00
#
_symmetry.space_group_name_H-M   'P 1'
#
loop_
_entity.id
_entity.type
_entity.pdbx_description
1 polymer ?
#
loop_
_entity_poly.entity_id
_entity_poly.type
_entity_poly.pdbx_seq_one_letter_code
_entity_poly.pdbx_strand_id
1 'polypeptide(L)'
;MTKRVYIVTHGDKETGANPNMTPVGFSQVQALQNRLPSQPSMVLVGTGRRHLDVATALGYITCHRSVRLRHPDTRFTPVVGGPESLEKIKGEDLILLADGATLPRNLYTGTEDGAQSMIQLLLTLPDNSVICAGRPSMILLGKKDAKSAAVYRVTVNNGDGVFHIAEVVATGVSEPRTV
;
A
#
# COMPACT_ATOMS: atom_id res chain seq x y z
N MET A 1 25.52 -0.04 1.28
CA MET A 1 24.68 -0.57 2.37
C MET A 1 23.37 -1.07 1.79
N THR A 2 22.96 -2.28 2.16
CA THR A 2 21.69 -2.88 1.72
C THR A 2 20.64 -2.67 2.79
N LYS A 3 19.44 -2.26 2.40
CA LYS A 3 18.30 -2.07 3.31
C LYS A 3 17.04 -2.75 2.79
N ARG A 4 16.12 -3.04 3.69
CA ARG A 4 14.85 -3.73 3.48
C ARG A 4 13.70 -2.78 3.78
N VAL A 5 12.77 -2.66 2.83
CA VAL A 5 11.51 -1.94 3.00
C VAL A 5 10.38 -2.93 2.79
N TYR A 6 9.38 -2.88 3.65
CA TYR A 6 8.21 -3.76 3.61
C TYR A 6 7.01 -2.98 3.10
N ILE A 7 6.41 -3.39 1.99
CA ILE A 7 5.21 -2.77 1.44
C ILE A 7 4.03 -3.68 1.72
N VAL A 8 3.02 -3.16 2.40
CA VAL A 8 1.77 -3.86 2.72
C VAL A 8 0.66 -3.30 1.87
N THR A 9 0.07 -4.13 1.03
CA THR A 9 -1.10 -3.75 0.24
C THR A 9 -2.38 -3.93 1.04
N HIS A 10 -3.34 -3.02 0.89
CA HIS A 10 -4.69 -3.20 1.44
C HIS A 10 -5.33 -4.54 1.05
N GLY A 11 -6.20 -5.06 1.91
CA GLY A 11 -7.05 -6.21 1.64
C GLY A 11 -8.27 -5.85 0.80
N ASP A 12 -9.32 -6.66 0.91
CA ASP A 12 -10.59 -6.40 0.25
C ASP A 12 -11.18 -5.05 0.66
N LYS A 13 -11.63 -4.27 -0.32
CA LYS A 13 -12.14 -2.90 -0.14
C LYS A 13 -13.59 -2.78 -0.55
N GLU A 14 -14.27 -1.82 0.03
CA GLU A 14 -15.59 -1.39 -0.42
C GLU A 14 -15.52 -0.79 -1.83
N THR A 15 -16.68 -0.66 -2.48
CA THR A 15 -16.82 0.09 -3.74
C THR A 15 -17.05 1.58 -3.47
N GLY A 16 -16.69 2.43 -4.42
CA GLY A 16 -17.02 3.86 -4.37
C GLY A 16 -15.83 4.75 -4.02
N ALA A 17 -16.12 6.05 -3.82
CA ALA A 17 -15.09 7.08 -3.73
C ALA A 17 -14.31 6.95 -2.42
N ASN A 18 -12.97 6.93 -2.54
CA ASN A 18 -12.06 6.79 -1.40
C ASN A 18 -12.50 5.68 -0.41
N PRO A 19 -12.58 4.43 -0.88
CA PRO A 19 -13.23 3.37 -0.12
C PRO A 19 -12.38 2.95 1.08
N ASN A 20 -13.06 2.51 2.14
CA ASN A 20 -12.44 1.79 3.25
C ASN A 20 -12.15 0.33 2.85
N MET A 21 -11.34 -0.36 3.65
CA MET A 21 -11.32 -1.81 3.65
C MET A 21 -12.64 -2.37 4.19
N THR A 22 -13.08 -3.50 3.65
CA THR A 22 -14.15 -4.30 4.25
C THR A 22 -13.66 -4.92 5.57
N PRO A 23 -14.55 -5.39 6.47
CA PRO A 23 -14.13 -6.13 7.66
C PRO A 23 -13.25 -7.35 7.33
N VAL A 24 -13.58 -8.07 6.25
CA VAL A 24 -12.78 -9.21 5.76
C VAL A 24 -11.38 -8.74 5.35
N GLY A 25 -11.30 -7.67 4.56
CA GLY A 25 -10.04 -7.07 4.14
C GLY A 25 -9.17 -6.59 5.29
N PHE A 26 -9.80 -6.03 6.33
CA PHE A 26 -9.13 -5.63 7.56
C PHE A 26 -8.49 -6.84 8.27
N SER A 27 -9.25 -7.93 8.46
CA SER A 27 -8.74 -9.17 9.05
C SER A 27 -7.61 -9.80 8.23
N GLN A 28 -7.72 -9.79 6.90
CA GLN A 28 -6.65 -10.27 6.02
C GLN A 28 -5.33 -9.52 6.26
N VAL A 29 -5.38 -8.18 6.41
CA VAL A 29 -4.19 -7.37 6.68
C VAL A 29 -3.68 -7.56 8.11
N GLN A 30 -4.58 -7.63 9.09
CA GLN A 30 -4.20 -7.86 10.49
C GLN A 30 -3.39 -9.16 10.66
N ALA A 31 -3.75 -10.22 9.93
CA ALA A 31 -3.02 -11.49 9.93
C ALA A 31 -1.56 -11.39 9.44
N LEU A 32 -1.20 -10.30 8.74
CA LEU A 32 0.15 -10.07 8.22
C LEU A 32 1.10 -9.46 9.26
N GLN A 33 0.61 -9.02 10.43
CA GLN A 33 1.40 -8.29 11.42
C GLN A 33 2.68 -9.04 11.83
N ASN A 34 2.59 -10.37 12.00
CA ASN A 34 3.72 -11.22 12.37
C ASN A 34 4.75 -11.44 11.25
N ARG A 35 4.54 -10.86 10.06
CA ARG A 35 5.43 -10.93 8.89
C ARG A 35 6.23 -9.64 8.69
N LEU A 36 6.02 -8.66 9.56
CA LEU A 36 6.67 -7.35 9.54
C LEU A 36 7.75 -7.27 10.62
N PRO A 37 8.69 -6.31 10.51
CA PRO A 37 9.61 -6.02 11.60
C PRO A 37 8.82 -5.67 12.86
N SER A 38 9.21 -6.24 14.01
CA SER A 38 8.57 -5.98 15.31
C SER A 38 8.70 -4.51 15.73
N GLN A 39 9.77 -3.84 15.29
CA GLN A 39 10.03 -2.42 15.48
C GLN A 39 10.43 -1.82 14.13
N PRO A 40 9.47 -1.37 13.31
CA PRO A 40 9.80 -0.67 12.08
C PRO A 40 10.55 0.62 12.40
N SER A 41 11.51 1.01 11.58
CA SER A 41 12.23 2.28 11.77
C SER A 41 11.40 3.49 11.33
N MET A 42 10.46 3.27 10.41
CA MET A 42 9.53 4.26 9.91
C MET A 42 8.27 3.57 9.38
N VAL A 43 7.13 4.25 9.50
CA VAL A 43 5.88 3.83 8.87
C VAL A 43 5.41 4.91 7.90
N LEU A 44 5.32 4.60 6.61
CA LEU A 44 4.70 5.47 5.62
C LEU A 44 3.30 4.99 5.30
N VAL A 45 2.36 5.91 5.20
CA VAL A 45 0.95 5.58 4.95
C VAL A 45 0.44 6.40 3.77
N GLY A 46 -0.23 5.74 2.84
CA GLY A 46 -0.98 6.42 1.79
C GLY A 46 -2.09 7.30 2.36
N THR A 47 -2.57 8.27 1.59
CA THR A 47 -3.61 9.21 2.05
C THR A 47 -5.04 8.72 1.80
N GLY A 48 -5.21 7.65 1.01
CA GLY A 48 -6.51 6.97 0.86
C GLY A 48 -6.96 6.21 2.11
N ARG A 49 -8.29 6.12 2.33
CA ARG A 49 -8.89 5.47 3.51
C ARG A 49 -8.44 4.02 3.69
N ARG A 50 -8.45 3.22 2.63
CA ARG A 50 -7.88 1.86 2.62
C ARG A 50 -6.43 1.76 3.13
N HIS A 51 -5.60 2.79 2.93
CA HIS A 51 -4.22 2.79 3.43
C HIS A 51 -4.15 3.14 4.92
N LEU A 52 -5.00 4.06 5.37
CA LEU A 52 -5.22 4.34 6.80
C LEU A 52 -5.74 3.08 7.53
N ASP A 53 -6.62 2.32 6.90
CA ASP A 53 -7.11 1.06 7.44
C ASP A 53 -6.00 0.01 7.54
N VAL A 54 -5.07 -0.05 6.58
CA VAL A 54 -3.88 -0.92 6.68
C VAL A 54 -3.05 -0.55 7.90
N ALA A 55 -2.71 0.73 8.05
CA ALA A 55 -1.93 1.19 9.19
C ALA A 55 -2.66 0.95 10.53
N THR A 56 -3.99 1.04 10.54
CA THR A 56 -4.83 0.74 11.71
C THR A 56 -4.83 -0.76 12.02
N ALA A 57 -5.01 -1.61 11.02
CA ALA A 57 -5.01 -3.07 11.16
C ALA A 57 -3.67 -3.62 11.69
N LEU A 58 -2.56 -2.99 11.29
CA LEU A 58 -1.22 -3.35 11.76
C LEU A 58 -0.86 -2.73 13.12
N GLY A 59 -1.73 -1.87 13.68
CA GLY A 59 -1.54 -1.26 14.99
C GLY A 59 -0.59 -0.06 15.03
N TYR A 60 -0.27 0.55 13.89
CA TYR A 60 0.61 1.72 13.83
C TYR A 60 -0.11 3.05 14.11
N ILE A 61 -1.42 3.09 13.85
CA ILE A 61 -2.27 4.25 14.14
C ILE A 61 -3.62 3.80 14.71
N THR A 62 -4.39 4.76 15.21
CA THR A 62 -5.84 4.60 15.39
C THR A 62 -6.57 5.70 14.64
N CYS A 63 -7.66 5.35 13.97
CA CYS A 63 -8.53 6.29 13.30
C CYS A 63 -9.91 6.27 13.97
N HIS A 64 -10.17 7.23 14.86
CA HIS A 64 -11.51 7.47 15.39
C HIS A 64 -11.77 8.97 15.46
N ARG A 65 -12.32 9.54 14.38
CA ARG A 65 -12.48 10.99 14.11
C ARG A 65 -11.20 11.80 13.93
N SER A 66 -10.08 11.37 14.53
CA SER A 66 -8.74 11.89 14.25
C SER A 66 -7.74 10.74 14.20
N VAL A 67 -6.64 10.96 13.48
CA VAL A 67 -5.50 10.04 13.44
C VAL A 67 -4.69 10.23 14.72
N ARG A 68 -4.47 9.15 15.47
CA ARG A 68 -3.49 9.12 16.56
C ARG A 68 -2.37 8.14 16.20
N LEU A 69 -1.14 8.59 16.35
CA LEU A 69 0.04 7.77 16.08
C LEU A 69 0.30 6.83 17.25
N ARG A 70 0.51 5.54 16.97
CA ARG A 70 1.10 4.59 17.91
C ARG A 70 2.59 4.39 17.64
N HIS A 71 3.00 4.59 16.40
CA HIS A 71 4.41 4.63 16.01
C HIS A 71 4.88 6.10 15.80
N PRO A 72 5.91 6.57 16.52
CA PRO A 72 6.30 8.00 16.51
C PRO A 72 6.78 8.49 15.13
N ASP A 73 7.41 7.60 14.36
CA ASP A 73 7.90 7.90 13.01
C ASP A 73 6.93 7.47 11.92
N THR A 74 5.63 7.64 12.17
CA THR A 74 4.61 7.51 11.12
C THR A 74 4.51 8.80 10.31
N ARG A 75 4.47 8.71 8.99
CA ARG A 75 4.24 9.84 8.06
C ARG A 75 3.24 9.45 6.98
N PHE A 76 2.62 10.46 6.37
CA PHE A 76 1.60 10.29 5.33
C PHE A 76 2.08 10.88 4.02
N THR A 77 1.84 10.20 2.91
CA THR A 77 2.20 10.71 1.58
C THR A 77 1.28 10.15 0.50
N PRO A 78 0.82 10.97 -0.47
CA PRO A 78 0.04 10.47 -1.60
C PRO A 78 0.89 9.60 -2.54
N VAL A 79 2.22 9.69 -2.49
CA VAL A 79 3.14 8.92 -3.35
C VAL A 79 2.94 7.41 -3.22
N VAL A 80 2.58 6.94 -2.02
CA VAL A 80 2.33 5.51 -1.76
C VAL A 80 0.85 5.12 -1.86
N GLY A 81 0.03 6.04 -2.37
CA GLY A 81 -1.37 5.80 -2.72
C GLY A 81 -2.30 6.90 -2.22
N GLY A 82 -3.01 7.53 -3.17
CA GLY A 82 -4.00 8.56 -2.89
C GLY A 82 -5.42 8.02 -2.62
N PRO A 83 -6.40 8.92 -2.46
CA PRO A 83 -7.81 8.56 -2.26
C PRO A 83 -8.47 7.92 -3.49
N GLU A 84 -8.00 8.22 -4.69
CA GLU A 84 -8.55 7.74 -5.96
C GLU A 84 -8.53 6.22 -6.12
N SER A 85 -9.45 5.69 -6.93
CA SER A 85 -9.52 4.26 -7.23
C SER A 85 -9.89 3.98 -8.68
N LEU A 86 -9.32 2.92 -9.23
CA LEU A 86 -9.75 2.34 -10.50
C LEU A 86 -11.02 1.51 -10.28
N GLU A 87 -12.09 1.84 -10.98
CA GLU A 87 -13.39 1.17 -10.92
C GLU A 87 -13.88 0.83 -12.33
N LYS A 88 -14.63 -0.26 -12.47
CA LYS A 88 -15.29 -0.62 -13.73
C LYS A 88 -16.75 -0.16 -13.67
N ILE A 89 -17.09 0.88 -14.44
CA ILE A 89 -18.42 1.49 -14.46
C ILE A 89 -19.00 1.31 -15.87
N LYS A 90 -20.14 0.60 -15.97
CA LYS A 90 -20.78 0.28 -17.27
C LYS A 90 -19.84 -0.41 -18.27
N GLY A 91 -18.87 -1.18 -17.78
CA GLY A 91 -17.90 -1.91 -18.60
C GLY A 91 -16.61 -1.14 -18.89
N GLU A 92 -16.56 0.16 -18.58
CA GLU A 92 -15.38 1.01 -18.82
C GLU A 92 -14.53 1.15 -17.56
N ASP A 93 -13.21 1.19 -17.74
CA ASP A 93 -12.23 1.46 -16.69
C ASP A 93 -12.14 2.97 -16.44
N LEU A 94 -12.71 3.43 -15.32
CA LEU A 94 -12.70 4.84 -14.92
C LEU A 94 -11.91 5.04 -13.62
N ILE A 95 -11.33 6.23 -13.49
CA ILE A 95 -10.77 6.69 -12.21
C ILE A 95 -11.87 7.42 -11.45
N LEU A 96 -12.18 6.92 -10.26
CA LEU A 96 -13.07 7.56 -9.31
C LEU A 96 -12.23 8.42 -8.36
N LEU A 97 -12.44 9.73 -8.42
CA LEU A 97 -11.76 10.73 -7.59
C LEU A 97 -12.30 10.74 -6.15
N ALA A 98 -11.60 11.47 -5.29
CA ALA A 98 -11.92 11.55 -3.85
C ALA A 98 -13.32 12.09 -3.55
N ASP A 99 -13.84 12.96 -4.41
CA ASP A 99 -15.16 13.59 -4.32
C ASP A 99 -16.26 12.78 -5.02
N GLY A 100 -15.91 11.68 -5.68
CA GLY A 100 -16.83 10.84 -6.44
C GLY A 100 -16.99 11.23 -7.91
N ALA A 101 -16.29 12.26 -8.39
CA ALA A 101 -16.20 12.52 -9.83
C ALA A 101 -15.47 11.36 -10.53
N THR A 102 -15.82 11.12 -11.80
CA THR A 102 -15.19 10.08 -12.62
C THR A 102 -14.47 10.71 -13.80
N LEU A 103 -13.36 10.11 -14.22
CA LEU A 103 -12.67 10.48 -15.44
C LEU A 103 -12.10 9.24 -16.15
N PRO A 104 -12.04 9.26 -17.49
CA PRO A 104 -11.42 8.18 -18.27
C PRO A 104 -9.98 7.90 -17.84
N ARG A 105 -9.61 6.62 -17.70
CA ARG A 105 -8.28 6.22 -17.21
C ARG A 105 -7.11 6.85 -17.98
N ASN A 106 -7.25 7.07 -19.28
CA ASN A 106 -6.20 7.67 -20.13
C ASN A 106 -5.95 9.16 -19.86
N LEU A 107 -6.80 9.84 -19.07
CA LEU A 107 -6.60 11.22 -18.65
C LEU A 107 -5.96 11.32 -17.25
N TYR A 108 -5.61 10.19 -16.61
CA TYR A 108 -5.04 10.14 -15.27
C TYR A 108 -3.56 9.74 -15.30
N THR A 109 -2.67 10.71 -15.06
CA THR A 109 -1.21 10.51 -15.07
C THR A 109 -0.65 10.09 -13.71
N GLY A 110 -1.43 10.11 -12.63
CA GLY A 110 -0.92 9.87 -11.28
C GLY A 110 -0.24 8.51 -11.08
N THR A 111 -0.54 7.53 -11.93
CA THR A 111 0.21 6.27 -11.99
C THR A 111 1.62 6.51 -12.55
N GLU A 112 1.74 7.15 -13.71
CA GLU A 112 3.02 7.41 -14.39
C GLU A 112 3.93 8.31 -13.53
N ASP A 113 3.38 9.41 -13.00
CA ASP A 113 4.09 10.36 -12.13
C ASP A 113 4.56 9.71 -10.81
N GLY A 114 3.83 8.69 -10.36
CA GLY A 114 4.10 7.98 -9.11
C GLY A 114 5.34 7.09 -9.16
N ALA A 115 5.72 6.55 -10.32
CA ALA A 115 6.80 5.56 -10.42
C ALA A 115 8.16 6.11 -9.99
N GLN A 116 8.57 7.23 -10.57
CA GLN A 116 9.84 7.88 -10.23
C GLN A 116 9.85 8.35 -8.78
N SER A 117 8.72 8.91 -8.30
CA SER A 117 8.54 9.35 -6.92
C SER A 117 8.68 8.20 -5.92
N MET A 118 8.09 7.04 -6.22
CA MET A 118 8.17 5.84 -5.37
C MET A 118 9.60 5.30 -5.27
N ILE A 119 10.35 5.31 -6.38
CA ILE A 119 11.75 4.89 -6.40
C ILE A 119 12.60 5.80 -5.51
N GLN A 120 12.47 7.12 -5.66
CA GLN A 120 13.20 8.08 -4.84
C GLN A 120 12.82 7.96 -3.36
N LEU A 121 11.55 7.73 -3.06
CA LEU A 121 11.09 7.47 -1.70
C LEU A 121 11.77 6.23 -1.11
N LEU A 122 11.80 5.11 -1.83
CA LEU A 122 12.48 3.89 -1.38
C LEU A 122 13.97 4.12 -1.11
N LEU A 123 14.66 4.93 -1.92
CA LEU A 123 16.07 5.26 -1.75
C LEU A 123 16.35 6.12 -0.50
N THR A 124 15.38 6.90 -0.02
CA THR A 124 15.54 7.75 1.18
C THR A 124 15.12 7.08 2.49
N LEU A 125 14.29 6.03 2.44
CA LEU A 125 13.80 5.34 3.63
C LEU A 125 14.89 4.63 4.47
N PRO A 126 14.79 4.57 5.80
CA PRO A 126 15.67 3.76 6.63
C PRO A 126 15.43 2.23 6.45
N ASP A 127 16.40 1.40 6.87
CA ASP A 127 16.23 -0.06 6.91
C ASP A 127 15.08 -0.47 7.85
N ASN A 128 14.33 -1.49 7.47
CA ASN A 128 13.13 -1.98 8.17
C ASN A 128 11.96 -0.98 8.21
N SER A 129 11.84 -0.12 7.20
CA SER A 129 10.65 0.72 7.03
C SER A 129 9.44 -0.09 6.56
N VAL A 130 8.23 0.32 6.96
CA VAL A 130 6.97 -0.25 6.49
C VAL A 130 6.16 0.79 5.71
N ILE A 131 5.63 0.42 4.55
CA ILE A 131 4.77 1.26 3.71
C ILE A 131 3.38 0.62 3.63
N CYS A 132 2.35 1.36 4.05
CA CYS A 132 0.95 0.99 3.92
C CYS A 132 0.40 1.58 2.62
N ALA A 133 0.21 0.74 1.60
CA ALA A 133 -0.03 1.14 0.22
C ALA A 133 -1.14 0.32 -0.46
N GLY A 134 -1.37 0.58 -1.74
CA GLY A 134 -2.24 -0.21 -2.60
C GLY A 134 -1.47 -1.02 -3.64
N ARG A 135 -2.18 -1.92 -4.32
CA ARG A 135 -1.62 -2.67 -5.47
C ARG A 135 -0.99 -1.77 -6.55
N PRO A 136 -1.55 -0.59 -6.89
CA PRO A 136 -0.92 0.31 -7.85
C PRO A 136 0.54 0.62 -7.52
N SER A 137 0.88 0.88 -6.25
CA SER A 137 2.26 1.16 -5.84
C SER A 137 3.22 0.01 -6.13
N MET A 138 2.76 -1.24 -6.07
CA MET A 138 3.56 -2.40 -6.46
C MET A 138 3.69 -2.53 -7.98
N ILE A 139 2.64 -2.19 -8.73
CA ILE A 139 2.67 -2.16 -10.19
C ILE A 139 3.65 -1.09 -10.69
N LEU A 140 3.72 0.08 -10.04
CA LEU A 140 4.69 1.14 -10.34
C LEU A 140 6.13 0.68 -10.20
N LEU A 141 6.36 -0.23 -9.26
CA LEU A 141 7.63 -0.86 -9.02
C LEU A 141 7.91 -2.00 -10.03
N GLY A 142 6.95 -2.36 -10.89
CA GLY A 142 7.11 -3.40 -11.92
C GLY A 142 6.53 -4.76 -11.53
N LYS A 143 5.89 -4.89 -10.35
CA LYS A 143 5.19 -6.10 -9.93
C LYS A 143 3.76 -6.12 -10.49
N LYS A 144 3.61 -6.55 -11.74
CA LYS A 144 2.32 -6.54 -12.47
C LYS A 144 1.25 -7.44 -11.87
N ASP A 145 1.65 -8.53 -11.22
CA ASP A 145 0.80 -9.52 -10.53
C ASP A 145 0.64 -9.22 -9.04
N ALA A 146 0.65 -7.93 -8.66
CA ALA A 146 0.44 -7.52 -7.28
C ALA A 146 -0.92 -8.00 -6.73
N LYS A 147 -0.89 -8.60 -5.54
CA LYS A 147 -2.03 -9.13 -4.81
C LYS A 147 -2.45 -8.14 -3.73
N SER A 148 -3.73 -8.17 -3.36
CA SER A 148 -4.23 -7.51 -2.16
C SER A 148 -3.84 -8.31 -0.91
N ALA A 149 -3.86 -7.66 0.26
CA ALA A 149 -3.49 -8.26 1.54
C ALA A 149 -2.17 -9.04 1.48
N ALA A 150 -1.12 -8.41 0.95
CA ALA A 150 0.19 -9.03 0.81
C ALA A 150 1.29 -8.15 1.40
N VAL A 151 2.34 -8.81 1.88
CA VAL A 151 3.60 -8.16 2.28
C VAL A 151 4.63 -8.41 1.21
N TYR A 152 5.19 -7.33 0.69
CA TYR A 152 6.31 -7.34 -0.25
C TYR A 152 7.56 -6.85 0.45
N ARG A 153 8.66 -7.59 0.35
CA ARG A 153 9.97 -7.10 0.78
C ARG A 153 10.72 -6.56 -0.42
N VAL A 154 11.13 -5.30 -0.33
CA VAL A 154 11.96 -4.62 -1.31
C VAL A 154 13.35 -4.48 -0.72
N THR A 155 14.36 -4.96 -1.44
CA THR A 155 15.76 -4.81 -1.06
C THR A 155 16.36 -3.69 -1.89
N VAL A 156 16.84 -2.65 -1.22
CA VAL A 156 17.44 -1.47 -1.85
C VAL A 156 18.94 -1.48 -1.59
N ASN A 157 19.73 -1.46 -2.66
CA ASN A 157 21.18 -1.29 -2.58
C ASN A 157 21.51 0.18 -2.81
N ASN A 158 21.96 0.86 -1.75
CA ASN A 158 22.31 2.28 -1.86
C ASN A 158 23.67 2.52 -2.54
N GLY A 159 24.44 1.47 -2.86
CA GLY A 159 25.79 1.59 -3.40
C GLY A 159 25.85 1.87 -4.90
N ASP A 160 24.82 1.46 -5.63
CA ASP A 160 24.72 1.54 -7.09
C ASP A 160 23.41 2.21 -7.54
N GLY A 161 22.53 2.58 -6.59
CA GLY A 161 21.21 3.14 -6.89
C GLY A 161 20.24 2.13 -7.49
N VAL A 162 20.57 0.84 -7.44
CA VAL A 162 19.75 -0.24 -7.98
C VAL A 162 18.89 -0.82 -6.86
N PHE A 163 17.58 -0.96 -7.11
CA PHE A 163 16.67 -1.67 -6.22
C PHE A 163 16.22 -2.98 -6.86
N HIS A 164 16.20 -4.04 -6.06
CA HIS A 164 15.65 -5.32 -6.45
C HIS A 164 14.34 -5.52 -5.71
N ILE A 165 13.26 -5.66 -6.49
CA ILE A 165 11.95 -5.99 -5.96
C ILE A 165 11.80 -7.50 -5.99
N ALA A 166 11.93 -8.14 -4.84
CA ALA A 166 11.66 -9.56 -4.73
C ALA A 166 11.43 -9.96 -3.27
N GLU A 167 10.16 -10.17 -2.92
CA GLU A 167 9.59 -11.44 -2.45
C GLU A 167 8.17 -11.15 -1.92
N VAL A 168 7.19 -11.96 -2.30
CA VAL A 168 5.92 -11.99 -1.56
C VAL A 168 6.21 -12.75 -0.27
N VAL A 169 6.33 -12.02 0.83
CA VAL A 169 6.67 -12.59 2.14
C VAL A 169 5.45 -13.32 2.73
N ALA A 170 4.24 -12.85 2.41
CA ALA A 170 2.99 -13.47 2.79
C ALA A 170 1.79 -12.91 2.00
N THR A 171 0.71 -13.70 1.95
CA THR A 171 -0.63 -13.25 1.56
C THR A 171 -1.61 -13.59 2.68
N GLY A 172 -2.54 -12.68 2.98
CA GLY A 172 -3.59 -12.84 4.00
C GLY A 172 -4.76 -13.71 3.53
N VAL A 173 -4.73 -14.17 2.28
CA VAL A 173 -5.69 -15.13 1.75
C VAL A 173 -5.16 -16.53 2.07
N SER A 174 -5.86 -17.27 2.92
CA SER A 174 -5.66 -18.72 3.05
C SER A 174 -5.89 -19.36 1.68
N GLU A 175 -4.92 -20.12 1.16
CA GLU A 175 -5.22 -21.02 0.04
C GLU A 175 -6.45 -21.86 0.41
N PRO A 176 -7.40 -22.08 -0.52
CA PRO A 176 -8.50 -22.99 -0.23
C PRO A 176 -7.89 -24.33 0.17
N ARG A 177 -8.17 -24.78 1.40
CA ARG A 177 -7.85 -26.15 1.79
C ARG A 177 -8.64 -27.04 0.83
N THR A 178 -7.95 -27.64 -0.13
CA THR A 178 -8.47 -28.80 -0.85
C THR A 178 -8.75 -29.86 0.20
N VAL A 179 -10.04 -30.10 0.46
CA VAL A 179 -10.53 -31.26 1.20
C VAL A 179 -10.51 -32.46 0.26
#